data_AF-A0A5M3MND7-F1
#
_entry.id   AF-A0A5M3MND7-F1
#
_cell.length_a   1.000
_cell.length_b   1.000
_cell.length_c   1.000
_cell.angle_alpha   90.00
_cell.angle_beta   90.00
_cell.angle_gamma   90.00
#
_symmetry.space_group_name_H-M   'P 1'
#
loop_
_entity.id
_entity.type
_entity.pdbx_description
1 polymer ?
#
loop_
_entity_poly.entity_id
_entity_poly.type
_entity_poly.pdbx_seq_one_letter_code
_entity_poly.pdbx_strand_id
1 'polypeptide(L)'
;MASISQAAKDANEAVDQLAMALRPQDTPAVHRIPVELLAEIFSRSLERDVKPTRGRPMCDVLPYFLSPSRVEVDPLGSPNIAQVCARWREVALNVPKLWTHVKIDAVSDQDVLTTSLPLPVVPMQRAAPFPTFITLDLSNYTKLKRDPNATDFLPENALCSGVTGIDVEGSSAFDNSTLCQWMSQFPNLTHLTLIRLTLWSHQSPVACLDRLTHLHVHHPEASNEIENFIVYANGWQNLRCLVLDHPLLWLEEELLPVLSTTAPNLSEIFIVAKHLTSTARRRQATMTHLRTFAISGYVYEEAGETELGPLFNSLTFPVLTDLVVTGPRAGNISFLRRFVSRSGCALSSLTFLPDVGPDPSESESEESESEVVEPQETPIHRAALSLGKELRIPAIGFAESMEETKVYRDVKQRWYSLDLS
;
A
#
# COMPACT_ATOMS: atom_id res chain seq x y z
N MET A 1 20.42 71.32 45.97
CA MET A 1 20.92 70.53 44.82
C MET A 1 21.11 69.04 45.12
N ALA A 2 21.40 68.60 46.37
CA ALA A 2 21.57 67.16 46.67
C ALA A 2 20.30 66.30 46.53
N SER A 3 19.10 66.87 46.71
CA SER A 3 17.83 66.11 46.68
C SER A 3 17.39 65.67 45.27
N ILE A 4 17.83 66.35 44.22
CA ILE A 4 17.45 66.02 42.83
C ILE A 4 18.32 64.87 42.30
N SER A 5 19.57 64.78 42.75
CA SER A 5 20.50 63.72 42.33
C SER A 5 20.11 62.35 42.90
N GLN A 6 19.52 62.29 44.10
CA GLN A 6 19.09 61.02 44.69
C GLN A 6 17.81 60.51 44.03
N ALA A 7 16.84 61.39 43.79
CA ALA A 7 15.60 61.04 43.08
C ALA A 7 15.87 60.53 41.64
N ALA A 8 16.86 61.08 40.95
CA ALA A 8 17.27 60.60 39.63
C ALA A 8 17.94 59.22 39.67
N LYS A 9 18.67 58.91 40.75
CA LYS A 9 19.32 57.61 40.95
C LYS A 9 18.30 56.53 41.28
N ASP A 10 17.36 56.84 42.17
CA ASP A 10 16.28 55.93 42.56
C ASP A 10 15.32 55.67 41.37
N ALA A 11 15.08 56.68 40.52
CA ALA A 11 14.29 56.51 39.30
C ALA A 11 14.99 55.61 38.26
N ASN A 12 16.30 55.75 38.07
CA ASN A 12 17.05 54.86 37.18
C ASN A 12 17.10 53.43 37.71
N GLU A 13 17.28 53.23 39.02
CA GLU A 13 17.27 51.89 39.62
C GLU A 13 15.88 51.25 39.53
N ALA A 14 14.80 52.03 39.68
CA ALA A 14 13.44 51.56 39.46
C ALA A 14 13.18 51.20 37.98
N VAL A 15 13.72 51.97 37.02
CA VAL A 15 13.63 51.67 35.59
C VAL A 15 14.42 50.40 35.24
N ASP A 16 15.61 50.20 35.81
CA ASP A 16 16.40 48.98 35.60
C ASP A 16 15.75 47.75 36.23
N GLN A 17 15.12 47.88 37.41
CA GLN A 17 14.32 46.82 38.02
C GLN A 17 13.06 46.53 37.21
N LEU A 18 12.39 47.55 36.67
CA LEU A 18 11.23 47.37 35.77
C LEU A 18 11.67 46.72 34.45
N ALA A 19 12.83 47.09 33.89
CA ALA A 19 13.39 46.51 32.67
C ALA A 19 13.85 45.05 32.86
N MET A 20 14.31 44.68 34.06
CA MET A 20 14.58 43.28 34.43
C MET A 20 13.29 42.48 34.63
N ALA A 21 12.26 43.08 35.25
CA ALA A 21 10.95 42.44 35.47
C ALA A 21 10.10 42.34 34.19
N LEU A 22 10.33 43.24 33.22
CA LEU A 22 9.70 43.27 31.91
C LEU A 22 10.56 42.63 30.82
N ARG A 23 11.65 41.92 31.16
CA ARG A 23 12.18 40.94 30.21
C ARG A 23 11.07 39.92 30.01
N PRO A 24 10.41 39.90 28.83
CA PRO A 24 9.47 38.82 28.58
C PRO A 24 10.25 37.55 28.85
N GLN A 25 9.74 36.72 29.75
CA GLN A 25 10.21 35.35 29.83
C GLN A 25 9.85 34.77 28.47
N ASP A 26 10.76 34.95 27.51
CA ASP A 26 10.68 34.55 26.12
C ASP A 26 10.80 33.04 26.08
N THR A 27 9.86 32.37 26.75
CA THR A 27 9.51 30.99 26.48
C THR A 27 9.20 30.96 25.00
N PRO A 28 10.04 30.30 24.18
CA PRO A 28 9.83 30.25 22.75
C PRO A 28 8.41 29.75 22.49
N ALA A 29 7.73 30.28 21.47
CA ALA A 29 6.31 29.97 21.21
C ALA A 29 6.01 28.47 21.19
N VAL A 30 6.99 27.65 20.79
CA VAL A 30 6.94 26.19 20.79
C VAL A 30 6.68 25.57 22.17
N HIS A 31 7.08 26.23 23.27
CA HIS A 31 6.84 25.81 24.65
C HIS A 31 5.44 26.14 25.16
N ARG A 32 4.66 26.92 24.39
CA ARG A 32 3.28 27.31 24.73
C ARG A 32 2.23 26.41 24.08
N ILE A 33 2.60 25.62 23.07
CA ILE A 33 1.68 24.69 22.39
C ILE A 33 1.33 23.54 23.35
N PRO A 34 0.05 23.23 23.63
CA PRO A 34 -0.33 22.05 24.42
C PRO A 34 0.24 20.74 23.86
N VAL A 35 0.50 19.76 24.73
CA VAL A 35 1.09 18.47 24.33
C VAL A 35 0.20 17.72 23.35
N GLU A 36 -1.12 17.84 23.51
CA GLU A 36 -2.13 17.24 22.66
C GLU A 36 -2.07 17.81 21.24
N LEU A 37 -1.88 19.12 21.11
CA LEU A 37 -1.73 19.76 19.80
C LEU A 37 -0.40 19.40 19.16
N LEU A 38 0.70 19.29 19.93
CA LEU A 38 1.98 18.81 19.39
C LEU A 38 1.86 17.36 18.92
N ALA A 39 1.22 16.48 19.69
CA ALA A 39 0.99 15.09 19.33
C ALA A 39 0.14 14.97 18.05
N GLU A 40 -0.90 15.80 17.91
CA GLU A 40 -1.73 15.85 16.71
C GLU A 40 -0.96 16.39 15.49
N ILE A 41 -0.18 17.46 15.66
CA ILE A 41 0.70 17.99 14.61
C ILE A 41 1.68 16.92 14.16
N PHE A 42 2.30 16.21 15.10
CA PHE A 42 3.22 15.11 14.79
C PHE A 42 2.51 14.00 14.03
N SER A 43 1.36 13.53 14.51
CA SER A 43 0.56 12.49 13.82
C SER A 43 0.22 12.90 12.39
N ARG A 44 -0.28 14.12 12.18
CA ARG A 44 -0.60 14.64 10.84
C ARG A 44 0.62 14.89 9.96
N SER A 45 1.78 15.18 10.57
CA SER A 45 3.01 15.35 9.80
C SER A 45 3.50 14.03 9.20
N LEU A 46 3.10 12.89 9.80
CA LEU A 46 3.32 11.56 9.22
C LEU A 46 2.33 11.27 8.10
N GLU A 47 1.10 11.74 8.18
CA GLU A 47 0.09 11.49 7.13
C GLU A 47 0.39 12.18 5.79
N ARG A 48 1.35 13.13 5.75
CA ARG A 48 1.66 13.89 4.53
C ARG A 48 2.63 13.14 3.62
N ASP A 49 2.17 12.85 2.42
CA ASP A 49 3.00 12.43 1.28
C ASP A 49 4.13 13.45 1.02
N VAL A 50 5.36 13.07 1.34
CA VAL A 50 6.53 13.65 0.69
C VAL A 50 6.69 12.91 -0.62
N LYS A 51 6.11 13.46 -1.70
CA LYS A 51 6.32 12.90 -3.04
C LYS A 51 7.84 12.83 -3.29
N PRO A 52 8.43 11.63 -3.47
CA PRO A 52 9.85 11.54 -3.79
C PRO A 52 10.10 12.36 -5.06
N THR A 53 11.04 13.31 -4.96
CA THR A 53 11.37 14.22 -6.06
C THR A 53 11.81 13.38 -7.26
N ARG A 54 10.99 13.43 -8.30
CA ARG A 54 11.05 12.68 -9.58
C ARG A 54 12.46 12.41 -10.09
N GLY A 55 12.73 11.16 -10.48
CA GLY A 55 13.96 10.78 -11.16
C GLY A 55 13.97 9.45 -11.93
N ARG A 56 12.85 8.75 -12.13
CA ARG A 56 12.81 7.61 -13.06
C ARG A 56 11.51 7.53 -13.87
N PRO A 57 11.56 7.11 -15.14
CA PRO A 57 10.40 6.69 -15.89
C PRO A 57 9.93 5.35 -15.29
N MET A 58 8.78 5.35 -14.61
CA MET A 58 8.13 4.14 -14.13
C MET A 58 7.24 3.62 -15.26
N CYS A 59 7.56 2.43 -15.78
CA CYS A 59 6.56 1.56 -16.39
C CYS A 59 5.47 1.24 -15.34
N ASP A 60 4.31 0.76 -15.81
CA ASP A 60 2.97 0.65 -15.19
C ASP A 60 2.83 -0.16 -13.89
N VAL A 61 3.77 0.01 -12.98
CA VAL A 61 3.83 -0.56 -11.64
C VAL A 61 3.05 0.35 -10.72
N LEU A 62 2.13 -0.20 -9.92
CA LEU A 62 1.49 0.59 -8.87
C LEU A 62 2.61 1.17 -8.01
N PRO A 63 2.68 2.50 -7.77
CA PRO A 63 3.61 3.04 -6.82
C PRO A 63 3.38 2.28 -5.52
N TYR A 64 4.44 1.67 -5.03
CA TYR A 64 4.42 0.95 -3.78
C TYR A 64 3.82 1.90 -2.74
N PHE A 65 2.59 1.64 -2.31
CA PHE A 65 1.98 2.30 -1.16
C PHE A 65 2.64 1.76 0.10
N LEU A 66 3.95 1.97 0.18
CA LEU A 66 4.66 2.17 1.41
C LEU A 66 3.93 3.35 2.04
N SER A 67 3.18 3.12 3.12
CA SER A 67 2.46 4.19 3.81
C SER A 67 3.42 5.39 3.94
N PRO A 68 3.09 6.57 3.41
CA PRO A 68 3.95 7.76 3.46
C PRO A 68 4.17 8.23 4.91
N SER A 69 3.42 7.67 5.86
CA SER A 69 3.59 7.79 7.30
C SER A 69 4.82 7.12 7.87
N ARG A 70 5.94 7.23 7.15
CA ARG A 70 7.23 6.79 7.65
C ARG A 70 7.88 7.92 8.41
N VAL A 71 7.77 7.83 9.72
CA VAL A 71 8.92 8.19 10.52
C VAL A 71 10.07 7.30 10.05
N GLU A 72 11.02 7.87 9.30
CA GLU A 72 12.35 7.29 9.28
C GLU A 72 12.90 7.44 10.69
N VAL A 73 12.93 6.30 11.38
CA VAL A 73 13.51 6.22 12.71
C VAL A 73 15.01 6.17 12.49
N ASP A 74 15.75 7.09 13.13
CA ASP A 74 17.20 6.99 13.13
C ASP A 74 17.64 5.62 13.74
N PRO A 75 18.90 5.18 13.54
CA PRO A 75 19.38 3.94 14.13
C PRO A 75 19.25 3.86 15.67
N LEU A 76 19.04 5.00 16.34
CA LEU A 76 18.84 5.10 17.79
C LEU A 76 17.36 4.99 18.20
N GLY A 77 16.44 4.78 17.25
CA GLY A 77 15.05 4.62 17.58
C GLY A 77 14.33 5.96 17.81
N SER A 78 14.75 7.08 17.19
CA SER A 78 14.11 8.40 17.35
C SER A 78 13.58 8.98 16.03
N PRO A 79 12.35 9.56 16.01
CA PRO A 79 11.81 10.21 14.83
C PRO A 79 12.55 11.53 14.56
N ASN A 80 12.66 11.95 13.29
CA ASN A 80 13.24 13.25 12.91
C ASN A 80 12.64 14.44 13.73
N ILE A 81 11.34 14.40 14.03
CA ILE A 81 10.67 15.41 14.87
C ILE A 81 11.18 15.48 16.32
N ALA A 82 11.71 14.38 16.86
CA ALA A 82 12.31 14.33 18.19
C ALA A 82 13.70 15.00 18.26
N GLN A 83 14.26 15.41 17.12
CA GLN A 83 15.56 16.07 17.07
C GLN A 83 15.46 17.61 17.16
N VAL A 84 14.25 18.19 17.04
CA VAL A 84 14.05 19.65 17.00
C VAL A 84 14.38 20.34 18.33
N CYS A 85 13.77 19.89 19.43
CA CYS A 85 14.05 20.41 20.77
C CYS A 85 13.70 19.37 21.85
N ALA A 86 14.14 19.58 23.08
CA ALA A 86 13.90 18.66 24.19
C ALA A 86 12.40 18.40 24.45
N ARG A 87 11.56 19.45 24.31
CA ARG A 87 10.10 19.31 24.48
C ARG A 87 9.48 18.45 23.38
N TRP A 88 9.87 18.67 22.12
CA TRP A 88 9.36 17.88 20.99
C TRP A 88 9.78 16.41 21.11
N ARG A 89 11.01 16.17 21.56
CA ARG A 89 11.49 14.83 21.89
C ARG A 89 10.60 14.18 22.94
N GLU A 90 10.41 14.83 24.08
CA GLU A 90 9.58 14.29 25.17
C GLU A 90 8.17 13.94 24.69
N VAL A 91 7.52 14.83 23.93
CA VAL A 91 6.20 14.55 23.36
C VAL A 91 6.26 13.39 22.38
N ALA A 92 7.19 13.40 21.42
CA ALA A 92 7.29 12.35 20.40
C ALA A 92 7.58 10.96 21.01
N LEU A 93 8.43 10.88 22.04
CA LEU A 93 8.74 9.65 22.74
C LEU A 93 7.56 9.11 23.58
N ASN A 94 6.64 9.98 24.01
CA ASN A 94 5.49 9.63 24.86
C ASN A 94 4.17 9.49 24.09
N VAL A 95 4.17 9.59 22.76
CA VAL A 95 2.97 9.40 21.92
C VAL A 95 3.09 8.06 21.18
N PRO A 96 2.49 6.96 21.67
CA PRO A 96 2.58 5.62 21.08
C PRO A 96 2.21 5.56 19.60
N LYS A 97 1.22 6.36 19.16
CA LYS A 97 0.76 6.39 17.76
C LYS A 97 1.87 6.74 16.75
N LEU A 98 2.94 7.42 17.19
CA LEU A 98 4.08 7.75 16.33
C LEU A 98 5.02 6.55 16.09
N TRP A 99 4.82 5.44 16.82
CA TRP A 99 5.67 4.24 16.81
C TRP A 99 5.00 3.03 16.19
N THR A 100 3.77 3.18 15.70
CA THR A 100 2.97 2.09 15.11
C THR A 100 3.40 1.73 13.69
N HIS A 101 4.35 2.45 13.11
CA HIS A 101 4.99 2.11 11.84
C HIS A 101 6.49 2.10 12.04
N VAL A 102 7.10 0.93 11.86
CA VAL A 102 8.52 0.71 12.09
C VAL A 102 9.19 0.22 10.82
N LYS A 103 10.17 0.96 10.33
CA LYS A 103 11.02 0.53 9.23
C LYS A 103 12.26 -0.19 9.79
N ILE A 104 12.59 -1.33 9.21
CA ILE A 104 13.78 -2.12 9.52
C ILE A 104 14.54 -2.30 8.22
N ASP A 105 15.70 -1.67 8.14
CA ASP A 105 16.61 -1.80 7.00
C ASP A 105 17.63 -2.89 7.32
N ALA A 106 17.73 -3.93 6.48
CA ALA A 106 18.74 -4.99 6.63
C ALA A 106 20.17 -4.51 6.32
N VAL A 107 20.37 -3.22 6.05
CA VAL A 107 21.59 -2.63 5.46
C VAL A 107 22.70 -2.37 6.49
N SER A 108 22.53 -2.68 7.77
CA SER A 108 23.59 -2.44 8.76
C SER A 108 24.90 -3.10 8.30
N ASP A 109 26.04 -2.45 8.53
CA ASP A 109 27.37 -3.00 8.19
C ASP A 109 27.75 -4.23 9.02
N GLN A 110 26.83 -4.73 9.84
CA GLN A 110 26.97 -5.94 10.60
C GLN A 110 26.28 -7.09 9.87
N ASP A 111 26.94 -8.24 9.84
CA ASP A 111 26.33 -9.49 9.42
C ASP A 111 25.15 -9.79 10.36
N VAL A 112 23.93 -9.73 9.84
CA VAL A 112 22.73 -10.12 10.57
C VAL A 112 22.45 -11.59 10.29
N LEU A 113 22.30 -12.39 11.35
CA LEU A 113 21.91 -13.78 11.22
C LEU A 113 20.45 -13.87 10.78
N THR A 114 20.13 -14.80 9.87
CA THR A 114 18.75 -15.08 9.45
C THR A 114 17.84 -15.48 10.61
N THR A 115 18.41 -15.93 11.73
CA THR A 115 17.65 -16.31 12.94
C THR A 115 17.24 -15.12 13.82
N SER A 116 17.72 -13.91 13.54
CA SER A 116 17.37 -12.72 14.33
C SER A 116 16.90 -11.61 13.41
N LEU A 117 15.60 -11.32 13.45
CA LEU A 117 15.11 -10.07 12.89
C LEU A 117 15.58 -8.93 13.83
N PRO A 118 16.31 -7.91 13.36
CA PRO A 118 16.79 -6.82 14.20
C PRO A 118 15.62 -5.90 14.56
N LEU A 119 14.79 -6.37 15.50
CA LEU A 119 13.62 -5.64 15.97
C LEU A 119 14.06 -4.45 16.82
N PRO A 120 13.62 -3.23 16.50
CA PRO A 120 13.90 -2.07 17.34
C PRO A 120 13.01 -2.16 18.58
N VAL A 121 13.53 -2.81 19.62
CA VAL A 121 12.81 -3.15 20.87
C VAL A 121 12.13 -1.92 21.48
N VAL A 122 12.82 -0.78 21.51
CA VAL A 122 12.30 0.44 22.15
C VAL A 122 11.08 1.01 21.41
N PRO A 123 11.11 1.24 20.07
CA PRO A 123 9.91 1.54 19.29
C PRO A 123 8.76 0.55 19.51
N MET A 124 9.04 -0.76 19.50
CA MET A 124 8.00 -1.79 19.69
C MET A 124 7.35 -1.72 21.07
N GLN A 125 8.13 -1.52 22.12
CA GLN A 125 7.59 -1.35 23.47
C GLN A 125 6.72 -0.11 23.60
N ARG A 126 7.05 0.99 22.90
CA ARG A 126 6.24 2.21 22.89
C ARG A 126 4.94 2.01 22.11
N ALA A 127 4.97 1.22 21.04
CA ALA A 127 3.82 0.91 20.21
C ALA A 127 2.90 -0.15 20.82
N ALA A 128 3.34 -0.91 21.83
CA ALA A 128 2.64 -2.06 22.41
C ALA A 128 1.11 -1.93 22.65
N PRO A 129 0.54 -0.77 23.05
CA PRO A 129 -0.92 -0.65 23.19
C PRO A 129 -1.69 -0.52 21.86
N PHE A 130 -1.01 -0.45 20.72
CA PHE A 130 -1.60 -0.23 19.40
C PHE A 130 -1.16 -1.29 18.39
N PRO A 131 -2.01 -1.61 17.39
CA PRO A 131 -1.58 -2.40 16.26
C PRO A 131 -0.39 -1.73 15.56
N THR A 132 0.60 -2.54 15.18
CA THR A 132 1.85 -2.05 14.60
C THR A 132 2.08 -2.66 13.22
N PHE A 133 2.57 -1.83 12.30
CA PHE A 133 3.04 -2.20 10.98
C PHE A 133 4.56 -2.16 10.92
N ILE A 134 5.16 -3.16 10.30
CA ILE A 134 6.59 -3.23 10.07
C ILE A 134 6.84 -3.14 8.58
N THR A 135 7.82 -2.34 8.16
CA THR A 135 8.40 -2.43 6.83
C THR A 135 9.78 -3.06 6.95
N LEU A 136 10.01 -4.14 6.21
CA LEU A 136 11.28 -4.84 6.09
C LEU A 136 11.86 -4.57 4.71
N ASP A 137 12.99 -3.88 4.65
CA ASP A 137 13.78 -3.73 3.43
C ASP A 137 14.91 -4.75 3.41
N LEU A 138 14.72 -5.76 2.55
CA LEU A 138 15.60 -6.89 2.27
C LEU A 138 16.21 -6.80 0.86
N SER A 139 16.10 -5.64 0.20
CA SER A 139 16.68 -5.43 -1.14
C SER A 139 18.18 -5.73 -1.17
N ASN A 140 18.88 -5.52 -0.05
CA ASN A 140 20.30 -5.83 0.12
C ASN A 140 20.56 -7.12 0.93
N TYR A 141 19.82 -8.18 0.64
CA TYR A 141 19.89 -9.46 1.36
C TYR A 141 21.28 -10.15 1.34
N THR A 142 22.22 -9.73 0.49
CA THR A 142 23.56 -10.34 0.40
C THR A 142 24.34 -10.32 1.73
N LYS A 143 23.95 -9.43 2.66
CA LYS A 143 24.48 -9.33 4.02
C LYS A 143 23.83 -10.30 5.02
N LEU A 144 22.73 -10.96 4.67
CA LEU A 144 22.05 -11.91 5.54
C LEU A 144 22.75 -13.26 5.46
N LYS A 145 23.38 -13.65 6.58
CA LYS A 145 24.06 -14.93 6.68
C LYS A 145 23.10 -15.98 7.22
N ARG A 146 22.94 -17.07 6.47
CA ARG A 146 22.20 -18.24 6.93
C ARG A 146 22.88 -18.78 8.18
N ASP A 147 22.14 -18.84 9.28
CA ASP A 147 22.59 -19.53 10.47
C ASP A 147 22.50 -21.06 10.21
N PRO A 148 23.63 -21.78 10.16
CA PRO A 148 23.63 -23.21 9.87
C PRO A 148 22.94 -24.05 10.97
N ASN A 149 22.71 -23.47 12.15
CA ASN A 149 22.05 -24.11 13.27
C ASN A 149 20.59 -23.65 13.46
N ALA A 150 20.07 -22.82 12.55
CA ALA A 150 18.70 -22.36 12.62
C ALA A 150 17.73 -23.54 12.60
N THR A 151 16.93 -23.69 13.65
CA THR A 151 15.72 -24.50 13.60
C THR A 151 14.72 -23.88 12.63
N ASP A 152 13.85 -24.68 12.02
CA ASP A 152 12.85 -24.20 11.04
C ASP A 152 11.88 -23.13 11.62
N PHE A 153 11.83 -23.00 12.94
CA PHE A 153 10.97 -22.04 13.64
C PHE A 153 11.77 -21.18 14.60
N LEU A 154 11.44 -19.89 14.65
CA LEU A 154 11.90 -18.98 15.70
C LEU A 154 10.90 -18.99 16.85
N PRO A 155 11.38 -18.89 18.10
CA PRO A 155 10.49 -18.81 19.24
C PRO A 155 9.59 -17.58 19.14
N GLU A 156 8.38 -17.69 19.67
CA GLU A 156 7.47 -16.55 19.76
C GLU A 156 8.12 -15.39 20.52
N ASN A 157 8.06 -14.20 19.92
CA ASN A 157 8.56 -12.98 20.54
C ASN A 157 7.37 -12.16 21.03
N ALA A 158 7.24 -12.02 22.36
CA ALA A 158 6.13 -11.27 22.96
C ALA A 158 6.08 -9.80 22.49
N LEU A 159 7.19 -9.22 22.04
CA LEU A 159 7.21 -7.86 21.46
C LEU A 159 6.51 -7.79 20.09
N CYS A 160 6.41 -8.91 19.39
CA CYS A 160 5.79 -9.02 18.08
C CYS A 160 4.28 -9.26 18.14
N SER A 161 3.69 -9.46 19.32
CA SER A 161 2.26 -9.72 19.42
C SER A 161 1.40 -8.53 18.99
N GLY A 162 1.94 -7.30 19.08
CA GLY A 162 1.24 -6.10 18.59
C GLY A 162 1.30 -5.91 17.07
N VAL A 163 2.10 -6.71 16.35
CA VAL A 163 2.30 -6.54 14.91
C VAL A 163 1.14 -7.17 14.14
N THR A 164 0.42 -6.34 13.41
CA THR A 164 -0.73 -6.75 12.60
C THR A 164 -0.46 -6.70 11.12
N GLY A 165 0.55 -5.94 10.68
CA GLY A 165 0.91 -5.83 9.29
C GLY A 165 2.41 -5.79 9.02
N ILE A 166 2.82 -6.37 7.89
CA ILE A 166 4.21 -6.37 7.45
C ILE A 166 4.26 -6.07 5.96
N ASP A 167 5.07 -5.10 5.58
CA ASP A 167 5.50 -4.87 4.21
C ASP A 167 6.92 -5.38 4.04
N VAL A 168 7.15 -6.28 3.10
CA VAL A 168 8.48 -6.83 2.82
C VAL A 168 8.88 -6.45 1.40
N GLU A 169 9.91 -5.64 1.28
CA GLU A 169 10.58 -5.36 0.01
C GLU A 169 11.85 -6.19 -0.05
N GLY A 170 12.04 -6.95 -1.12
CA GLY A 170 13.16 -7.87 -1.21
C GLY A 170 13.81 -7.93 -2.58
N SER A 171 14.49 -9.04 -2.78
CA SER A 171 15.09 -9.42 -4.05
C SER A 171 14.55 -10.80 -4.44
N SER A 172 14.48 -11.07 -5.74
CA SER A 172 14.09 -12.38 -6.27
C SER A 172 14.98 -13.52 -5.78
N ALA A 173 16.19 -13.23 -5.31
CA ALA A 173 17.11 -14.20 -4.75
C ALA A 173 16.97 -14.42 -3.22
N PHE A 174 16.01 -13.77 -2.56
CA PHE A 174 15.77 -13.93 -1.13
C PHE A 174 15.24 -15.33 -0.79
N ASP A 175 15.77 -15.96 0.26
CA ASP A 175 15.32 -17.29 0.68
C ASP A 175 13.98 -17.20 1.44
N ASN A 176 12.96 -17.62 0.73
CA ASN A 176 11.58 -17.78 1.18
C ASN A 176 11.39 -18.54 2.50
N SER A 177 12.25 -19.50 2.83
CA SER A 177 12.20 -20.19 4.12
C SER A 177 12.51 -19.25 5.29
N THR A 178 13.40 -18.28 5.09
CA THR A 178 13.75 -17.27 6.10
C THR A 178 12.56 -16.33 6.33
N LEU A 179 11.85 -15.93 5.27
CA LEU A 179 10.64 -15.11 5.42
C LEU A 179 9.57 -15.83 6.23
N CYS A 180 9.29 -17.10 5.90
CA CYS A 180 8.36 -17.94 6.67
C CYS A 180 8.71 -18.01 8.15
N GLN A 181 9.99 -18.24 8.43
CA GLN A 181 10.51 -18.32 9.79
C GLN A 181 10.29 -16.99 10.54
N TRP A 182 10.53 -15.85 9.89
CA TRP A 182 10.22 -14.54 10.50
C TRP A 182 8.74 -14.32 10.70
N MET A 183 7.91 -14.61 9.69
CA MET A 183 6.46 -14.44 9.77
C MET A 183 5.83 -15.24 10.93
N SER A 184 6.41 -16.39 11.29
CA SER A 184 5.96 -17.20 12.42
C SER A 184 6.01 -16.47 13.78
N GLN A 185 6.85 -15.43 13.91
CA GLN A 185 6.95 -14.64 15.16
C GLN A 185 5.79 -13.66 15.36
N PHE A 186 4.91 -13.47 14.36
CA PHE A 186 3.86 -12.46 14.39
C PHE A 186 2.48 -13.14 14.51
N PRO A 187 2.04 -13.50 15.73
CA PRO A 187 0.81 -14.26 15.93
C PRO A 187 -0.47 -13.48 15.56
N ASN A 188 -0.41 -12.17 15.39
CA ASN A 188 -1.56 -11.34 15.02
C ASN A 188 -1.43 -10.74 13.61
N LEU A 189 -0.52 -11.28 12.80
CA LEU A 189 -0.33 -10.85 11.42
C LEU A 189 -1.61 -11.11 10.61
N THR A 190 -2.19 -10.03 10.11
CA THR A 190 -3.42 -10.04 9.32
C THR A 190 -3.23 -9.34 7.97
N HIS A 191 -2.14 -8.58 7.80
CA HIS A 191 -1.85 -7.77 6.62
C HIS A 191 -0.43 -8.10 6.13
N LEU A 192 -0.29 -8.44 4.85
CA LEU A 192 1.01 -8.77 4.27
C LEU A 192 1.17 -8.12 2.90
N THR A 193 2.26 -7.38 2.72
CA THR A 193 2.70 -6.91 1.42
C THR A 193 4.04 -7.56 1.06
N LEU A 194 4.13 -8.17 -0.10
CA LEU A 194 5.34 -8.80 -0.64
C LEU A 194 5.74 -8.06 -1.91
N ILE A 195 6.92 -7.47 -1.93
CA ILE A 195 7.42 -6.63 -3.01
C ILE A 195 8.74 -7.21 -3.52
N ARG A 196 8.80 -7.55 -4.81
CA ARG A 196 10.01 -8.05 -5.50
C ARG A 196 10.61 -9.30 -4.84
N LEU A 197 9.76 -10.14 -4.27
CA LEU A 197 10.12 -11.42 -3.65
C LEU A 197 9.63 -12.57 -4.52
N THR A 198 10.49 -13.53 -4.82
CA THR A 198 10.06 -14.81 -5.41
C THR A 198 9.13 -15.53 -4.45
N LEU A 199 8.13 -16.24 -4.95
CA LEU A 199 7.08 -16.83 -4.10
C LEU A 199 7.15 -18.36 -4.10
N TRP A 200 6.64 -18.99 -3.04
CA TRP A 200 6.74 -20.43 -2.82
C TRP A 200 6.01 -21.22 -3.91
N SER A 201 6.70 -22.17 -4.56
CA SER A 201 6.03 -23.14 -5.43
C SER A 201 5.68 -24.48 -4.75
N HIS A 202 6.35 -24.87 -3.64
CA HIS A 202 6.26 -26.26 -3.14
C HIS A 202 6.23 -26.51 -1.61
N GLN A 203 6.35 -25.49 -0.76
CA GLN A 203 6.33 -25.70 0.70
C GLN A 203 4.94 -25.40 1.27
N SER A 204 4.50 -26.22 2.24
CA SER A 204 3.20 -26.05 2.90
C SER A 204 3.09 -24.63 3.45
N PRO A 205 1.97 -23.92 3.22
CA PRO A 205 1.79 -22.58 3.75
C PRO A 205 1.98 -22.59 5.27
N VAL A 206 2.69 -21.57 5.77
CA VAL A 206 2.87 -21.37 7.20
C VAL A 206 1.50 -21.09 7.80
N ALA A 207 1.21 -21.66 8.97
CA ALA A 207 -0.05 -21.44 9.70
C ALA A 207 -0.37 -19.94 9.94
N CYS A 208 0.60 -19.04 9.82
CA CYS A 208 0.36 -17.60 9.90
C CYS A 208 -0.43 -17.04 8.70
N LEU A 209 -0.37 -17.68 7.53
CA LEU A 209 -1.08 -17.23 6.32
C LEU A 209 -2.60 -17.40 6.45
N ASP A 210 -3.05 -18.39 7.22
CA ASP A 210 -4.48 -18.64 7.45
C ASP A 210 -5.20 -17.45 8.11
N ARG A 211 -4.46 -16.58 8.81
CA ARG A 211 -5.01 -15.39 9.49
C ARG A 211 -5.01 -14.14 8.62
N LEU A 212 -4.37 -14.19 7.45
CA LEU A 212 -4.29 -13.03 6.59
C LEU A 212 -5.68 -12.65 6.10
N THR A 213 -6.01 -11.39 6.37
CA THR A 213 -7.22 -10.73 5.90
C THR A 213 -6.93 -9.91 4.65
N HIS A 214 -5.68 -9.53 4.44
CA HIS A 214 -5.29 -8.75 3.29
C HIS A 214 -3.90 -9.13 2.81
N LEU A 215 -3.74 -9.24 1.49
CA LEU A 215 -2.51 -9.62 0.84
C LEU A 215 -2.23 -8.72 -0.37
N HIS A 216 -1.04 -8.11 -0.42
CA HIS A 216 -0.51 -7.43 -1.59
C HIS A 216 0.70 -8.20 -2.09
N VAL A 217 0.70 -8.55 -3.37
CA VAL A 217 1.86 -9.15 -4.02
C VAL A 217 2.23 -8.28 -5.20
N HIS A 218 3.43 -7.71 -5.15
CA HIS A 218 4.05 -7.04 -6.27
C HIS A 218 5.29 -7.81 -6.71
N HIS A 219 5.35 -8.22 -7.98
CA HIS A 219 6.55 -8.82 -8.53
C HIS A 219 6.75 -8.41 -9.99
N PRO A 220 7.86 -7.73 -10.34
CA PRO A 220 8.03 -7.19 -11.68
C PRO A 220 8.51 -8.23 -12.71
N GLU A 221 9.15 -9.33 -12.27
CA GLU A 221 9.95 -10.20 -13.15
C GLU A 221 9.49 -11.68 -13.31
N ALA A 222 8.53 -12.23 -12.53
CA ALA A 222 8.29 -13.69 -12.49
C ALA A 222 6.81 -14.10 -12.63
N SER A 223 6.38 -14.38 -13.86
CA SER A 223 4.96 -14.56 -14.22
C SER A 223 4.22 -15.71 -13.55
N ASN A 224 4.88 -16.85 -13.29
CA ASN A 224 4.15 -18.08 -12.95
C ASN A 224 4.16 -18.38 -11.44
N GLU A 225 4.99 -17.69 -10.65
CA GLU A 225 5.15 -17.98 -9.22
C GLU A 225 3.97 -17.48 -8.39
N ILE A 226 3.40 -16.32 -8.75
CA ILE A 226 2.24 -15.75 -8.05
C ILE A 226 1.04 -16.68 -8.11
N GLU A 227 0.74 -17.21 -9.29
CA GLU A 227 -0.41 -18.10 -9.46
C GLU A 227 -0.23 -19.36 -8.64
N ASN A 228 0.95 -20.00 -8.74
CA ASN A 228 1.27 -21.16 -7.92
C ASN A 228 1.15 -20.86 -6.42
N PHE A 229 1.65 -19.71 -5.97
CA PHE A 229 1.55 -19.30 -4.58
C PHE A 229 0.10 -19.18 -4.12
N ILE A 230 -0.76 -18.53 -4.90
CA ILE A 230 -2.17 -18.33 -4.56
C ILE A 230 -2.97 -19.63 -4.66
N VAL A 231 -2.72 -20.42 -5.71
CA VAL A 231 -3.45 -21.65 -6.03
C VAL A 231 -3.09 -22.78 -5.07
N TYR A 232 -1.81 -22.93 -4.70
CA TYR A 232 -1.35 -24.01 -3.83
C TYR A 232 -1.40 -23.66 -2.35
N ALA A 233 -1.50 -22.38 -1.98
CA ALA A 233 -1.79 -22.02 -0.61
C ALA A 233 -3.24 -22.39 -0.29
N ASN A 234 -3.41 -23.55 0.35
CA ASN A 234 -4.65 -23.87 1.04
C ASN A 234 -4.82 -22.89 2.21
N GLY A 235 -6.03 -22.35 2.42
CA GLY A 235 -6.35 -21.68 3.69
C GLY A 235 -6.65 -20.18 3.63
N TRP A 236 -6.87 -19.57 2.47
CA TRP A 236 -7.26 -18.15 2.36
C TRP A 236 -8.70 -17.84 2.82
N GLN A 237 -9.23 -18.60 3.77
CA GLN A 237 -10.60 -18.46 4.27
C GLN A 237 -10.84 -17.11 4.94
N ASN A 238 -9.82 -16.49 5.53
CA ASN A 238 -9.94 -15.18 6.16
C ASN A 238 -9.62 -14.01 5.22
N LEU A 239 -9.14 -14.29 4.01
CA LEU A 239 -8.70 -13.26 3.07
C LEU A 239 -9.90 -12.48 2.53
N ARG A 240 -9.84 -11.16 2.68
CA ARG A 240 -10.87 -10.18 2.30
C ARG A 240 -10.42 -9.26 1.18
N CYS A 241 -9.13 -8.92 1.15
CA CYS A 241 -8.55 -8.05 0.14
C CYS A 241 -7.33 -8.72 -0.50
N LEU A 242 -7.29 -8.73 -1.83
CA LEU A 242 -6.16 -9.23 -2.60
C LEU A 242 -5.75 -8.18 -3.63
N VAL A 243 -4.48 -7.77 -3.59
CA VAL A 243 -3.86 -6.91 -4.61
C VAL A 243 -2.76 -7.71 -5.28
N LEU A 244 -2.89 -7.93 -6.58
CA LEU A 244 -1.89 -8.54 -7.44
C LEU A 244 -1.38 -7.47 -8.39
N ASP A 245 -0.16 -7.03 -8.17
CA ASP A 245 0.50 -6.05 -9.02
C ASP A 245 1.68 -6.71 -9.73
N HIS A 246 1.40 -7.25 -10.90
CA HIS A 246 2.38 -8.03 -11.62
C HIS A 246 2.31 -7.68 -13.11
N PRO A 247 3.13 -6.72 -13.56
CA PRO A 247 3.10 -6.20 -14.92
C PRO A 247 3.57 -7.20 -15.97
N LEU A 248 3.92 -8.44 -15.60
CA LEU A 248 4.18 -9.57 -16.51
C LEU A 248 3.14 -10.70 -16.36
N LEU A 249 2.03 -10.46 -15.64
CA LEU A 249 1.08 -11.52 -15.30
C LEU A 249 0.24 -11.78 -16.54
N TRP A 250 0.11 -13.06 -16.84
CA TRP A 250 -0.87 -13.56 -17.78
C TRP A 250 -2.01 -13.99 -16.90
N LEU A 251 -3.15 -13.30 -16.96
CA LEU A 251 -4.26 -13.68 -16.10
C LEU A 251 -4.81 -15.03 -16.60
N GLU A 252 -4.27 -16.13 -16.09
CA GLU A 252 -4.70 -17.46 -16.48
C GLU A 252 -6.18 -17.65 -16.13
N GLU A 253 -6.84 -18.48 -16.92
CA GLU A 253 -8.27 -18.71 -16.80
C GLU A 253 -8.68 -19.32 -15.47
N GLU A 254 -7.74 -19.94 -14.75
CA GLU A 254 -7.98 -20.66 -13.52
C GLU A 254 -7.81 -19.77 -12.27
N LEU A 255 -7.15 -18.60 -12.33
CA LEU A 255 -6.87 -17.81 -11.13
C LEU A 255 -8.17 -17.39 -10.40
N LEU A 256 -9.11 -16.77 -11.10
CA LEU A 256 -10.37 -16.32 -10.50
C LEU A 256 -11.28 -17.48 -10.07
N PRO A 257 -11.47 -18.56 -10.86
CA PRO A 257 -12.14 -19.77 -10.40
C PRO A 257 -11.50 -20.37 -9.14
N VAL A 258 -10.17 -20.49 -9.08
CA VAL A 258 -9.47 -21.02 -7.90
C VAL A 258 -9.71 -20.12 -6.70
N LEU A 259 -9.52 -18.81 -6.83
CA LEU A 259 -9.79 -17.84 -5.76
C LEU A 259 -11.22 -17.92 -5.24
N SER A 260 -12.20 -18.18 -6.11
CA SER A 260 -13.60 -18.34 -5.68
C SER A 260 -13.83 -19.53 -4.75
N THR A 261 -12.92 -20.53 -4.79
CA THR A 261 -12.96 -21.71 -3.94
C THR A 261 -12.02 -21.61 -2.73
N THR A 262 -10.81 -21.06 -2.92
CA THR A 262 -9.78 -20.99 -1.87
C THR A 262 -9.96 -19.80 -0.94
N ALA A 263 -10.56 -18.71 -1.42
CA ALA A 263 -10.75 -17.46 -0.70
C ALA A 263 -12.21 -16.95 -0.81
N PRO A 264 -13.20 -17.71 -0.29
CA PRO A 264 -14.62 -17.44 -0.50
C PRO A 264 -15.13 -16.14 0.15
N ASN A 265 -14.34 -15.56 1.07
CA ASN A 265 -14.65 -14.31 1.78
C ASN A 265 -14.02 -13.07 1.15
N LEU A 266 -13.40 -13.19 -0.02
CA LEU A 266 -12.85 -12.05 -0.76
C LEU A 266 -13.95 -11.04 -1.06
N SER A 267 -13.74 -9.81 -0.58
CA SER A 267 -14.60 -8.66 -0.81
C SER A 267 -13.98 -7.65 -1.77
N GLU A 268 -12.65 -7.65 -1.90
CA GLU A 268 -11.90 -6.68 -2.70
C GLU A 268 -10.78 -7.38 -3.47
N ILE A 269 -10.74 -7.21 -4.79
CA ILE A 269 -9.68 -7.74 -5.66
C ILE A 269 -9.19 -6.64 -6.59
N PHE A 270 -7.87 -6.47 -6.65
CA PHE A 270 -7.17 -5.58 -7.56
C PHE A 270 -6.11 -6.36 -8.31
N ILE A 271 -6.17 -6.32 -9.64
CA ILE A 271 -5.24 -7.03 -10.52
C ILE A 271 -4.64 -6.02 -11.49
N VAL A 272 -3.33 -5.92 -11.52
CA VAL A 272 -2.55 -5.24 -12.56
C VAL A 272 -1.72 -6.32 -13.25
N ALA A 273 -1.99 -6.50 -14.54
CA ALA A 273 -1.40 -7.54 -15.37
C ALA A 273 -0.83 -6.93 -16.65
N LYS A 274 0.17 -7.59 -17.29
CA LYS A 274 0.65 -7.12 -18.58
C LYS A 274 -0.42 -7.25 -19.64
N HIS A 275 -0.94 -8.48 -19.72
CA HIS A 275 -1.69 -8.96 -20.86
C HIS A 275 -2.95 -9.62 -20.32
N LEU A 276 -4.09 -9.10 -20.74
CA LEU A 276 -5.39 -9.64 -20.37
C LEU A 276 -5.86 -10.62 -21.44
N THR A 277 -5.06 -11.64 -21.71
CA THR A 277 -5.40 -12.64 -22.73
C THR A 277 -6.51 -13.57 -22.26
N SER A 278 -7.35 -13.97 -23.21
CA SER A 278 -8.34 -15.03 -22.97
C SER A 278 -8.22 -16.11 -24.00
N THR A 279 -8.14 -17.36 -23.55
CA THR A 279 -8.43 -18.50 -24.41
C THR A 279 -9.94 -18.81 -24.36
N ALA A 280 -10.38 -19.81 -25.12
CA ALA A 280 -11.80 -20.06 -25.37
C ALA A 280 -12.51 -20.90 -24.28
N ARG A 281 -11.83 -21.41 -23.25
CA ARG A 281 -12.38 -22.43 -22.33
C ARG A 281 -12.33 -22.03 -20.85
N ARG A 282 -12.84 -20.85 -20.52
CA ARG A 282 -12.90 -20.39 -19.13
C ARG A 282 -13.90 -21.17 -18.28
N ARG A 283 -13.46 -21.59 -17.10
CA ARG A 283 -14.38 -22.01 -16.02
C ARG A 283 -15.10 -20.79 -15.47
N GLN A 284 -16.35 -20.98 -15.07
CA GLN A 284 -17.11 -19.91 -14.46
C GLN A 284 -16.58 -19.65 -13.04
N ALA A 285 -16.38 -18.37 -12.72
CA ALA A 285 -16.04 -17.93 -11.37
C ALA A 285 -17.23 -17.14 -10.79
N THR A 286 -17.69 -17.56 -9.62
CA THR A 286 -18.75 -16.85 -8.88
C THR A 286 -18.22 -16.45 -7.52
N MET A 287 -18.22 -15.15 -7.22
CA MET A 287 -17.76 -14.63 -5.93
C MET A 287 -18.87 -13.82 -5.28
N THR A 288 -19.54 -14.41 -4.29
CA THR A 288 -20.77 -13.87 -3.68
C THR A 288 -20.53 -12.72 -2.71
N HIS A 289 -19.29 -12.51 -2.27
CA HIS A 289 -18.90 -11.47 -1.32
C HIS A 289 -18.12 -10.32 -1.98
N LEU A 290 -17.75 -10.45 -3.25
CA LEU A 290 -16.90 -9.48 -3.95
C LEU A 290 -17.65 -8.18 -4.23
N ARG A 291 -17.25 -7.11 -3.54
CA ARG A 291 -17.82 -5.75 -3.63
C ARG A 291 -17.00 -4.86 -4.55
N THR A 292 -15.67 -5.02 -4.52
CA THR A 292 -14.74 -4.25 -5.33
C THR A 292 -13.97 -5.18 -6.24
N PHE A 293 -14.03 -4.92 -7.54
CA PHE A 293 -13.23 -5.63 -8.54
C PHE A 293 -12.53 -4.61 -9.42
N ALA A 294 -11.22 -4.73 -9.52
CA ALA A 294 -10.39 -3.82 -10.27
C ALA A 294 -9.40 -4.61 -11.11
N ILE A 295 -9.35 -4.32 -12.41
CA ILE A 295 -8.43 -4.97 -13.34
C ILE A 295 -7.82 -3.94 -14.29
N SER A 296 -6.49 -3.93 -14.36
CA SER A 296 -5.68 -3.11 -15.25
C SER A 296 -4.72 -3.99 -16.04
N GLY A 297 -4.41 -3.58 -17.26
CA GLY A 297 -3.48 -4.25 -18.16
C GLY A 297 -3.78 -3.95 -19.61
N TYR A 298 -2.88 -4.38 -20.50
CA TYR A 298 -3.02 -4.21 -21.93
C TYR A 298 -4.18 -5.05 -22.48
N VAL A 299 -5.02 -4.43 -23.28
CA VAL A 299 -6.17 -5.08 -23.92
C VAL A 299 -5.92 -5.20 -25.41
N TYR A 300 -5.71 -6.43 -25.91
CA TYR A 300 -5.70 -6.64 -27.35
C TYR A 300 -7.13 -6.50 -27.91
N GLU A 301 -7.25 -5.78 -29.02
CA GLU A 301 -8.48 -5.63 -29.79
C GLU A 301 -8.29 -6.32 -31.15
N GLU A 302 -8.88 -7.49 -31.34
CA GLU A 302 -8.93 -8.17 -32.63
C GLU A 302 -10.37 -8.22 -33.16
N ALA A 303 -10.56 -7.85 -34.43
CA ALA A 303 -11.83 -7.98 -35.14
C ALA A 303 -13.07 -7.39 -34.44
N GLY A 304 -12.88 -6.40 -33.56
CA GLY A 304 -13.95 -5.72 -32.84
C GLY A 304 -14.42 -6.42 -31.56
N GLU A 305 -13.81 -7.53 -31.14
CA GLU A 305 -13.98 -8.05 -29.78
C GLU A 305 -12.74 -7.75 -28.93
N THR A 306 -12.98 -7.31 -27.69
CA THR A 306 -11.91 -7.10 -26.71
C THR A 306 -11.63 -8.42 -26.00
N GLU A 307 -10.37 -8.72 -25.66
CA GLU A 307 -10.04 -9.93 -24.88
C GLU A 307 -10.69 -9.94 -23.48
N LEU A 308 -11.06 -8.75 -22.98
CA LEU A 308 -11.88 -8.60 -21.77
C LEU A 308 -13.25 -9.25 -21.90
N GLY A 309 -13.81 -9.35 -23.11
CA GLY A 309 -15.13 -9.92 -23.35
C GLY A 309 -15.28 -11.34 -22.82
N PRO A 310 -14.48 -12.29 -23.32
CA PRO A 310 -14.42 -13.65 -22.80
C PRO A 310 -14.12 -13.76 -21.29
N LEU A 311 -13.17 -12.97 -20.76
CA LEU A 311 -12.89 -12.90 -19.32
C LEU A 311 -14.18 -12.56 -18.56
N PHE A 312 -14.78 -11.42 -18.84
CA PHE A 312 -15.97 -10.96 -18.16
C PHE A 312 -17.16 -11.88 -18.40
N ASN A 313 -17.25 -12.61 -19.52
CA ASN A 313 -18.32 -13.59 -19.76
C ASN A 313 -18.29 -14.77 -18.78
N SER A 314 -17.14 -15.07 -18.19
CA SER A 314 -16.97 -16.16 -17.22
C SER A 314 -17.23 -15.77 -15.76
N LEU A 315 -17.41 -14.47 -15.47
CA LEU A 315 -17.49 -13.95 -14.10
C LEU A 315 -18.94 -13.68 -13.67
N THR A 316 -19.26 -13.96 -12.41
CA THR A 316 -20.55 -13.63 -11.79
C THR A 316 -20.35 -13.09 -10.38
N PHE A 317 -20.52 -11.77 -10.20
CA PHE A 317 -20.26 -11.07 -8.93
C PHE A 317 -21.52 -10.34 -8.45
N PRO A 318 -22.45 -11.01 -7.75
CA PRO A 318 -23.79 -10.49 -7.51
C PRO A 318 -23.85 -9.27 -6.57
N VAL A 319 -22.85 -9.08 -5.70
CA VAL A 319 -22.80 -7.96 -4.75
C VAL A 319 -21.78 -6.89 -5.14
N LEU A 320 -21.30 -6.92 -6.39
CA LEU A 320 -20.31 -5.96 -6.87
C LEU A 320 -20.89 -4.54 -6.89
N THR A 321 -20.20 -3.61 -6.23
CA THR A 321 -20.56 -2.18 -6.15
C THR A 321 -19.58 -1.32 -6.91
N ASP A 322 -18.29 -1.65 -6.89
CA ASP A 322 -17.24 -0.81 -7.45
C ASP A 322 -16.42 -1.60 -8.47
N LEU A 323 -16.41 -1.09 -9.71
CA LEU A 323 -15.68 -1.70 -10.82
C LEU A 323 -14.64 -0.73 -11.38
N VAL A 324 -13.38 -1.17 -11.43
CA VAL A 324 -12.30 -0.49 -12.17
C VAL A 324 -11.84 -1.40 -13.29
N VAL A 325 -11.74 -0.90 -14.52
CA VAL A 325 -11.38 -1.73 -15.67
C VAL A 325 -10.57 -0.93 -16.69
N THR A 326 -9.62 -1.57 -17.38
CA THR A 326 -8.99 -0.98 -18.57
C THR A 326 -10.05 -0.65 -19.62
N GLY A 327 -10.06 0.60 -20.09
CA GLY A 327 -10.94 1.07 -21.14
C GLY A 327 -10.43 0.70 -22.54
N PRO A 328 -11.16 -0.12 -23.32
CA PRO A 328 -10.77 -0.42 -24.70
C PRO A 328 -10.75 0.85 -25.55
N ARG A 329 -9.71 1.03 -26.38
CA ARG A 329 -9.48 2.23 -27.19
C ARG A 329 -10.63 2.50 -28.15
N ALA A 330 -11.18 1.45 -28.76
CA ALA A 330 -12.33 1.55 -29.66
C ALA A 330 -13.65 1.91 -28.95
N GLY A 331 -13.67 1.90 -27.60
CA GLY A 331 -14.88 2.14 -26.81
C GLY A 331 -15.88 0.99 -26.82
N ASN A 332 -15.50 -0.20 -27.31
CA ASN A 332 -16.39 -1.37 -27.26
C ASN A 332 -16.47 -1.96 -25.85
N ILE A 333 -17.46 -1.50 -25.09
CA ILE A 333 -17.73 -1.95 -23.71
C ILE A 333 -18.99 -2.83 -23.60
N SER A 334 -19.44 -3.44 -24.70
CA SER A 334 -20.64 -4.30 -24.71
C SER A 334 -20.55 -5.49 -23.74
N PHE A 335 -19.33 -5.97 -23.48
CA PHE A 335 -19.09 -7.04 -22.51
C PHE A 335 -19.47 -6.66 -21.08
N LEU A 336 -19.26 -5.40 -20.67
CA LEU A 336 -19.63 -4.92 -19.34
C LEU A 336 -21.13 -4.97 -19.13
N ARG A 337 -21.90 -4.64 -20.16
CA ARG A 337 -23.36 -4.71 -20.13
C ARG A 337 -23.84 -6.16 -19.90
N ARG A 338 -23.26 -7.12 -20.63
CA ARG A 338 -23.55 -8.55 -20.45
C ARG A 338 -23.17 -9.01 -19.05
N PHE A 339 -22.00 -8.59 -18.57
CA PHE A 339 -21.52 -8.92 -17.22
C PHE A 339 -22.42 -8.39 -16.12
N VAL A 340 -22.77 -7.10 -16.13
CA VAL A 340 -23.65 -6.50 -15.11
C VAL A 340 -25.03 -7.16 -15.12
N SER A 341 -25.60 -7.37 -16.32
CA SER A 341 -26.89 -8.04 -16.48
C SER A 341 -26.88 -9.47 -15.93
N ARG A 342 -25.85 -10.26 -16.28
CA ARG A 342 -25.71 -11.65 -15.80
C ARG A 342 -25.42 -11.72 -14.30
N SER A 343 -24.56 -10.85 -13.79
CA SER A 343 -24.22 -10.81 -12.37
C SER A 343 -25.38 -10.32 -11.52
N GLY A 344 -26.30 -9.52 -12.09
CA GLY A 344 -27.39 -8.90 -11.34
C GLY A 344 -26.91 -7.89 -10.30
N CYS A 345 -25.69 -7.37 -10.46
CA CYS A 345 -25.09 -6.43 -9.53
C CYS A 345 -25.55 -4.99 -9.77
N ALA A 346 -25.41 -4.14 -8.75
CA ALA A 346 -25.79 -2.73 -8.80
C ALA A 346 -24.57 -1.86 -8.53
N LEU A 347 -23.90 -1.45 -9.61
CA LEU A 347 -22.68 -0.66 -9.50
C LEU A 347 -22.98 0.76 -8.97
N SER A 348 -22.28 1.15 -7.91
CA SER A 348 -22.20 2.53 -7.41
C SER A 348 -21.16 3.35 -8.18
N SER A 349 -20.06 2.70 -8.58
CA SER A 349 -18.96 3.34 -9.30
C SER A 349 -18.43 2.46 -10.43
N LEU A 350 -18.14 3.08 -11.57
CA LEU A 350 -17.42 2.47 -12.69
C LEU A 350 -16.31 3.42 -13.14
N THR A 351 -15.06 3.00 -12.98
CA THR A 351 -13.89 3.79 -13.36
C THR A 351 -13.14 3.11 -14.49
N PHE A 352 -12.79 3.87 -15.52
CA PHE A 352 -11.97 3.39 -16.62
C PHE A 352 -10.51 3.84 -16.46
N LEU A 353 -9.59 2.92 -16.72
CA LEU A 353 -8.15 3.18 -16.82
C LEU A 353 -7.76 3.26 -18.30
N PRO A 354 -6.70 4.01 -18.67
CA PRO A 354 -6.19 4.01 -20.03
C PRO A 354 -5.68 2.61 -20.40
N ASP A 355 -5.81 2.27 -21.68
CA ASP A 355 -5.15 1.09 -22.24
C ASP A 355 -3.64 1.35 -22.33
N VAL A 356 -2.92 0.73 -21.40
CA VAL A 356 -1.47 0.66 -21.36
C VAL A 356 -1.03 -0.14 -22.58
N GLY A 357 -0.82 0.55 -23.71
CA GLY A 357 -0.33 -0.08 -24.93
C GLY A 357 1.01 -0.79 -24.70
N PRO A 358 1.50 -1.57 -25.68
CA PRO A 358 2.88 -2.00 -25.65
C PRO A 358 3.77 -0.76 -25.47
N ASP A 359 4.78 -0.90 -24.62
CA ASP A 359 5.72 0.18 -24.31
C ASP A 359 6.22 0.77 -25.65
N PRO A 360 6.07 2.09 -25.88
CA PRO A 360 6.43 2.70 -27.16
C PRO A 360 7.90 2.45 -27.53
N SER A 361 8.75 2.06 -26.57
CA SER A 361 10.11 1.59 -26.84
C SER A 361 10.20 0.31 -27.71
N GLU A 362 9.15 -0.50 -27.79
CA GLU A 362 9.10 -1.66 -28.71
C GLU A 362 8.69 -1.27 -30.14
N SER A 363 8.15 -0.08 -30.36
CA SER A 363 7.82 0.47 -31.67
C SER A 363 8.76 1.62 -32.04
N GLU A 364 10.03 1.31 -32.34
CA GLU A 364 11.08 2.28 -32.72
C GLU A 364 10.82 3.07 -34.03
N SER A 365 9.62 3.01 -34.60
CA SER A 365 9.31 3.64 -35.87
C SER A 365 8.23 4.72 -35.71
N GLU A 366 8.67 5.97 -35.89
CA GLU A 366 7.89 7.19 -36.12
C GLU A 366 7.59 8.03 -34.87
N GLU A 367 8.48 9.00 -34.63
CA GLU A 367 8.27 10.19 -33.81
C GLU A 367 7.09 11.01 -34.34
N SER A 368 5.87 10.53 -34.12
CA SER A 368 4.66 11.33 -34.31
C SER A 368 4.52 12.22 -33.08
N GLU A 369 4.83 13.51 -33.23
CA GLU A 369 4.51 14.56 -32.26
C GLU A 369 3.02 14.42 -31.90
N SER A 370 2.75 13.76 -30.78
CA SER A 370 1.40 13.51 -30.33
C SER A 370 0.83 14.84 -29.85
N GLU A 371 0.00 15.48 -30.69
CA GLU A 371 -0.83 16.60 -30.28
C GLU A 371 -1.54 16.21 -28.98
N VAL A 372 -1.48 17.09 -27.98
CA VAL A 372 -2.18 16.93 -26.71
C VAL A 372 -3.67 17.03 -27.01
N VAL A 373 -4.28 15.93 -27.43
CA VAL A 373 -5.72 15.84 -27.63
C VAL A 373 -6.37 16.02 -26.26
N GLU A 374 -7.25 17.02 -26.14
CA GLU A 374 -7.98 17.25 -24.90
C GLU A 374 -8.73 15.97 -24.49
N PRO A 375 -8.58 15.49 -23.24
CA PRO A 375 -9.09 14.18 -22.79
C PRO A 375 -10.60 13.93 -22.95
N GLN A 376 -11.40 14.94 -23.29
CA GLN A 376 -12.85 14.93 -23.06
C GLN A 376 -13.69 14.24 -24.15
N GLU A 377 -13.10 13.78 -25.27
CA GLU A 377 -13.90 13.23 -26.39
C GLU A 377 -13.45 11.85 -26.93
N THR A 378 -12.70 11.09 -26.15
CA THR A 378 -12.33 9.73 -26.58
C THR A 378 -13.57 8.83 -26.79
N PRO A 379 -13.53 7.85 -27.73
CA PRO A 379 -14.62 6.90 -27.93
C PRO A 379 -15.06 6.19 -26.64
N ILE A 380 -14.09 5.81 -25.80
CA ILE A 380 -14.34 5.19 -24.49
C ILE A 380 -15.09 6.12 -23.54
N HIS A 381 -14.78 7.42 -23.52
CA HIS A 381 -15.48 8.39 -22.66
C HIS A 381 -16.98 8.48 -23.02
N ARG A 382 -17.29 8.58 -24.32
CA ARG A 382 -18.68 8.60 -24.81
C ARG A 382 -19.41 7.29 -24.52
N ALA A 383 -18.76 6.15 -24.74
CA ALA A 383 -19.33 4.84 -24.47
C ALA A 383 -19.63 4.65 -22.97
N ALA A 384 -18.67 4.98 -22.10
CA ALA A 384 -18.78 4.88 -20.65
C ALA A 384 -19.93 5.73 -20.09
N LEU A 385 -20.07 6.99 -20.53
CA LEU A 385 -21.17 7.86 -20.11
C LEU A 385 -22.54 7.34 -20.59
N SER A 386 -22.60 6.76 -21.79
CA SER A 386 -23.81 6.12 -22.31
C SER A 386 -24.22 4.92 -21.44
N LEU A 387 -23.26 4.03 -21.15
CA LEU A 387 -23.45 2.86 -20.30
C LEU A 387 -23.87 3.25 -18.87
N GLY A 388 -23.25 4.29 -18.31
CA GLY A 388 -23.58 4.80 -16.99
C GLY A 388 -25.02 5.29 -16.87
N LYS A 389 -25.51 6.06 -17.87
CA LYS A 389 -26.91 6.50 -17.93
C LYS A 389 -27.88 5.32 -18.02
N GLU A 390 -27.55 4.37 -18.88
CA GLU A 390 -28.37 3.20 -19.16
C GLU A 390 -28.50 2.25 -17.98
N LEU A 391 -27.38 1.93 -17.33
CA LEU A 391 -27.33 1.05 -16.15
C LEU A 391 -27.58 1.80 -14.84
N ARG A 392 -27.80 3.13 -14.91
CA ARG A 392 -28.02 4.04 -13.78
C ARG A 392 -26.88 4.01 -12.76
N ILE A 393 -25.65 3.94 -13.23
CA ILE A 393 -24.44 3.97 -12.40
C ILE A 393 -24.21 5.41 -11.93
N PRO A 394 -24.25 5.70 -10.62
CA PRO A 394 -24.15 7.08 -10.09
C PRO A 394 -22.84 7.79 -10.41
N ALA A 395 -21.71 7.07 -10.37
CA ALA A 395 -20.39 7.63 -10.59
C ALA A 395 -19.68 6.92 -11.75
N ILE A 396 -19.40 7.67 -12.82
CA ILE A 396 -18.49 7.27 -13.89
C ILE A 396 -17.20 8.06 -13.74
N GLY A 397 -16.09 7.37 -13.58
CA GLY A 397 -14.76 7.95 -13.37
C GLY A 397 -13.77 7.57 -14.46
N PHE A 398 -12.71 8.35 -14.56
CA PHE A 398 -11.52 8.07 -15.36
C PHE A 398 -10.32 8.40 -14.49
N ALA A 399 -9.29 7.57 -14.55
CA ALA A 399 -8.04 7.76 -13.82
C ALA A 399 -6.88 7.33 -14.72
N GLU A 400 -5.70 7.95 -14.57
CA GLU A 400 -4.54 7.61 -15.41
C GLU A 400 -3.94 6.26 -15.01
N SER A 401 -4.15 5.87 -13.76
CA SER A 401 -3.67 4.60 -13.22
C SER A 401 -4.53 4.14 -12.05
N MET A 402 -4.36 2.89 -11.66
CA MET A 402 -5.13 2.26 -10.59
C MET A 402 -4.94 2.99 -9.25
N GLU A 403 -3.73 3.49 -8.96
CA GLU A 403 -3.40 4.23 -7.74
C GLU A 403 -4.14 5.56 -7.59
N GLU A 404 -4.52 6.18 -8.71
CA GLU A 404 -5.26 7.45 -8.68
C GLU A 404 -6.74 7.23 -8.40
N THR A 405 -7.23 6.02 -8.68
CA THR A 405 -8.63 5.67 -8.44
C THR A 405 -8.97 5.88 -6.98
N LYS A 406 -10.11 6.54 -6.75
CA LYS A 406 -10.62 6.76 -5.39
C LYS A 406 -10.82 5.43 -4.66
N VAL A 407 -11.33 4.41 -5.35
CA VAL A 407 -11.63 3.09 -4.79
C VAL A 407 -10.37 2.44 -4.22
N TYR A 408 -9.27 2.42 -4.98
CA TYR A 408 -8.02 1.85 -4.52
C TYR A 408 -7.41 2.65 -3.37
N ARG A 409 -7.42 4.00 -3.44
CA ARG A 409 -6.94 4.86 -2.35
C ARG A 409 -7.71 4.65 -1.06
N ASP A 410 -9.04 4.59 -1.13
CA ASP A 410 -9.90 4.37 0.02
C ASP A 410 -9.62 2.98 0.65
N VAL A 411 -9.39 1.95 -0.17
CA VAL A 411 -8.98 0.61 0.32
C VAL A 411 -7.60 0.66 0.96
N LYS A 412 -6.59 1.19 0.28
CA LYS A 412 -5.22 1.31 0.81
C LYS A 412 -5.19 2.11 2.11
N GLN A 413 -5.98 3.16 2.23
CA GLN A 413 -6.08 3.95 3.46
C GLN A 413 -6.69 3.13 4.60
N ARG A 414 -7.76 2.38 4.36
CA ARG A 414 -8.34 1.45 5.36
C ARG A 414 -7.34 0.39 5.79
N TRP A 415 -6.45 0.02 4.88
CA TRP A 415 -5.48 -1.04 5.11
C TRP A 415 -4.46 -0.69 6.20
N TYR A 416 -4.11 0.60 6.32
CA TYR A 416 -3.20 1.11 7.35
C TYR A 416 -3.91 1.93 8.42
N SER A 417 -5.24 2.08 8.35
CA SER A 417 -6.00 2.79 9.38
C SER A 417 -6.02 1.93 10.64
N LEU A 418 -5.30 2.38 11.67
CA LEU A 418 -5.21 1.74 12.98
C LEU A 418 -6.44 2.01 13.87
N ASP A 419 -7.51 2.54 13.29
CA ASP A 419 -8.71 2.87 14.05
C ASP A 419 -9.33 1.56 14.55
N LEU A 420 -9.39 1.45 15.88
CA LEU A 420 -9.82 0.30 16.66
C LEU A 420 -11.20 -0.18 16.18
N SER A 421 -11.23 -1.15 15.27
CA SER A 421 -12.44 -1.89 14.91
C SER A 421 -12.89 -2.83 16.00
#